data_AF-A0AAJ3QST5-F1
#
_entry.id   AF-A0AAJ3QST5-F1
#
_cell.length_a   1.000
_cell.length_b   1.000
_cell.length_c   1.000
_cell.angle_alpha   90.00
_cell.angle_beta   90.00
_cell.angle_gamma   90.00
#
_symmetry.space_group_name_H-M   'P 1'
#
loop_
_entity.id
_entity.type
_entity.pdbx_description
1 polymer ?
#
loop_
_entity_poly.entity_id
_entity_poly.type
_entity_poly.pdbx_seq_one_letter_code
_entity_poly.pdbx_strand_id
1 'polypeptide(L)'
;MSEFVTSENRLGAYLKDRRAKLDPAALGFAGERRRTPGLRREEVASRANISPTWYTWLEQGRGGAPSADVLDRISRALMLTDIEREHLFLISLGRLPEVRYRKEEGVTPRLQGVLDALDPCPALIRTAIWDVVAWNRAATVLLTDYGALPPKERNVLRFIFLDPRVRAAQYDWESVARFVVAAFRVDAARAGAAAEVEPLVNELCRKSPEFLAMWRDNDVRTHGEGAKHIKHPVLGLLSFEYSAFQVDGRPDLSMVVYNPATAEDAARIRSLLG
;
A
#
# COMPACT_ATOMS: atom_id res chain seq x y z
N MET A 1 22.57 38.88 -24.89
CA MET A 1 21.17 39.01 -24.40
C MET A 1 20.59 37.61 -24.32
N SER A 2 20.77 36.94 -23.18
CA SER A 2 20.22 35.60 -22.94
C SER A 2 18.89 35.77 -22.23
N GLU A 3 17.81 35.41 -22.92
CA GLU A 3 16.46 35.33 -22.38
C GLU A 3 16.41 34.20 -21.33
N PHE A 4 16.41 34.59 -20.05
CA PHE A 4 15.93 33.74 -18.99
C PHE A 4 14.41 33.59 -19.16
N VAL A 5 13.98 32.52 -19.81
CA VAL A 5 12.61 32.03 -19.70
C VAL A 5 12.34 31.84 -18.21
N THR A 6 11.52 32.71 -17.65
CA THR A 6 11.11 32.66 -16.25
C THR A 6 10.31 31.39 -16.08
N SER A 7 10.92 30.39 -15.40
CA SER A 7 10.21 29.25 -14.85
C SER A 7 8.99 29.78 -14.08
N GLU A 8 7.80 29.60 -14.65
CA GLU A 8 6.54 29.99 -14.02
C GLU A 8 6.49 29.33 -12.64
N ASN A 9 6.18 30.09 -11.58
CA ASN A 9 6.14 29.54 -10.21
C ASN A 9 4.94 28.59 -10.05
N ARG A 10 5.09 27.36 -10.56
CA ARG A 10 4.05 26.32 -10.58
C ARG A 10 3.55 26.02 -9.18
N LEU A 11 4.46 25.96 -8.19
CA LEU A 11 4.12 25.74 -6.79
C LEU A 11 3.23 26.84 -6.23
N GLY A 12 3.63 28.10 -6.37
CA GLY A 12 2.82 29.21 -5.84
C GLY A 12 1.49 29.39 -6.56
N ALA A 13 1.45 29.15 -7.87
CA ALA A 13 0.20 29.14 -8.63
C ALA A 13 -0.75 28.05 -8.11
N TYR A 14 -0.25 26.83 -7.90
CA TYR A 14 -1.02 25.71 -7.37
C TYR A 14 -1.54 25.98 -5.94
N LEU A 15 -0.69 26.47 -5.04
CA LEU A 15 -1.07 26.82 -3.67
C LEU A 15 -2.16 27.90 -3.64
N LYS A 16 -2.03 28.94 -4.47
CA LYS A 16 -3.02 30.00 -4.60
C LYS A 16 -4.36 29.46 -5.09
N ASP A 17 -4.35 28.57 -6.08
CA ASP A 17 -5.57 27.93 -6.61
C ASP A 17 -6.27 27.05 -5.56
N ARG A 18 -5.53 26.16 -4.87
CA ARG A 18 -6.09 25.31 -3.81
C ARG A 18 -6.66 26.15 -2.66
N ARG A 19 -5.93 27.18 -2.24
CA ARG A 19 -6.37 28.10 -1.17
C ARG A 19 -7.68 28.82 -1.51
N ALA A 20 -7.87 29.23 -2.76
CA ALA A 20 -9.06 29.96 -3.20
C ALA A 20 -10.35 29.10 -3.25
N LYS A 21 -10.22 27.77 -3.28
CA LYS A 21 -11.33 26.80 -3.36
C LYS A 21 -11.91 26.37 -2.01
N LEU A 22 -11.21 26.66 -0.91
CA LEU A 22 -11.64 26.26 0.42
C LEU A 22 -12.70 27.22 0.97
N ASP A 23 -13.68 26.68 1.71
CA ASP A 23 -14.62 27.49 2.47
C ASP A 23 -13.99 27.92 3.81
N PRO A 24 -13.74 29.23 4.04
CA PRO A 24 -13.20 29.70 5.31
C PRO A 24 -14.13 29.47 6.50
N ALA A 25 -15.46 29.54 6.30
CA ALA A 25 -16.42 29.40 7.37
C ALA A 25 -16.41 27.96 7.92
N ALA A 26 -16.41 26.96 7.04
CA ALA A 26 -16.24 25.55 7.41
C ALA A 26 -14.93 25.26 8.16
N LEU A 27 -13.91 26.12 8.02
CA LEU A 27 -12.60 25.97 8.66
C LEU A 27 -12.41 26.87 9.89
N GLY A 28 -13.48 27.51 10.37
CA GLY A 28 -13.47 28.31 11.60
C GLY A 28 -13.00 29.75 11.44
N PHE A 29 -12.87 30.26 10.20
CA PHE A 29 -12.48 31.66 9.92
C PHE A 29 -13.68 32.54 9.56
N ALA A 30 -14.78 32.44 10.31
CA ALA A 30 -15.91 33.33 10.13
C ALA A 30 -15.57 34.74 10.67
N GLY A 31 -15.56 35.75 9.80
CA GLY A 31 -15.31 37.14 10.20
C GLY A 31 -14.97 38.10 9.05
N GLU A 32 -15.65 39.25 9.05
CA GLU A 32 -15.50 40.45 8.21
C GLU A 32 -15.69 40.32 6.68
N ARG A 33 -16.01 41.46 6.04
CA ARG A 33 -16.09 41.63 4.57
C ARG A 33 -14.79 41.14 3.92
N ARG A 34 -14.80 39.94 3.33
CA ARG A 34 -13.66 39.37 2.62
C ARG A 34 -13.57 39.92 1.20
N ARG A 35 -12.37 40.37 0.80
CA ARG A 35 -12.05 40.77 -0.59
C ARG A 35 -11.49 39.62 -1.43
N THR A 36 -11.04 38.54 -0.80
CA THR A 36 -10.37 37.42 -1.47
C THR A 36 -11.19 36.14 -1.29
N PRO A 37 -11.45 35.38 -2.36
CA PRO A 37 -12.10 34.08 -2.26
C PRO A 37 -11.21 33.08 -1.52
N GLY A 38 -11.83 32.23 -0.72
CA GLY A 38 -11.18 31.19 0.06
C GLY A 38 -10.35 31.71 1.24
N LEU A 39 -9.37 30.89 1.68
CA LEU A 39 -8.52 31.22 2.81
C LEU A 39 -7.52 32.33 2.46
N ARG A 40 -7.11 33.14 3.43
CA ARG A 40 -6.01 34.10 3.29
C ARG A 40 -4.65 33.43 3.53
N ARG A 41 -3.56 34.10 3.17
CA ARG A 41 -2.20 33.53 3.33
C ARG A 41 -1.87 33.26 4.79
N GLU A 42 -2.23 34.21 5.65
CA GLU A 42 -2.11 34.13 7.09
C GLU A 42 -2.93 32.99 7.70
N GLU A 43 -4.11 32.70 7.15
CA GLU A 43 -4.99 31.62 7.62
C GLU A 43 -4.39 30.24 7.28
N VAL A 44 -3.86 30.08 6.06
CA VAL A 44 -3.13 28.85 5.69
C VAL A 44 -1.87 28.68 6.51
N ALA A 45 -1.08 29.76 6.67
CA ALA A 45 0.14 29.72 7.46
C ALA A 45 -0.14 29.34 8.93
N SER A 46 -1.22 29.87 9.52
CA SER A 46 -1.68 29.51 10.85
C SER A 46 -2.05 28.02 10.94
N ARG A 47 -2.83 27.49 9.98
CA ARG A 47 -3.20 26.07 9.97
C ARG A 47 -2.01 25.14 9.75
N ALA A 48 -1.05 25.55 8.95
CA ALA A 48 0.17 24.80 8.68
C ALA A 48 1.25 25.00 9.77
N ASN A 49 1.00 25.84 10.78
CA ASN A 49 1.97 26.21 11.81
C ASN A 49 3.32 26.64 11.20
N ILE A 50 3.28 27.60 10.26
CA ILE A 50 4.44 28.20 9.58
C ILE A 50 4.33 29.72 9.58
N SER A 51 5.44 30.40 9.27
CA SER A 51 5.46 31.86 9.16
C SER A 51 4.57 32.37 8.01
N PRO A 52 3.65 33.33 8.26
CA PRO A 52 2.85 33.97 7.21
C PRO A 52 3.70 34.65 6.12
N THR A 53 4.82 35.26 6.53
CA THR A 53 5.78 35.89 5.62
C THR A 53 6.41 34.84 4.71
N TRP A 54 6.81 33.70 5.27
CA TRP A 54 7.42 32.63 4.50
C TRP A 54 6.43 31.97 3.52
N TYR A 55 5.18 31.72 3.94
CA TYR A 55 4.14 31.22 3.04
C TYR A 55 3.83 32.22 1.90
N THR A 56 3.90 33.52 2.19
CA THR A 56 3.76 34.57 1.17
C THR A 56 4.90 34.51 0.15
N TRP A 57 6.15 34.33 0.60
CA TRP A 57 7.29 34.13 -0.29
C TRP A 57 7.13 32.89 -1.16
N LEU A 58 6.68 31.78 -0.57
CA LEU A 58 6.43 30.53 -1.30
C LEU A 58 5.43 30.73 -2.45
N GLU A 59 4.28 31.38 -2.19
CA GLU A 59 3.31 31.71 -3.24
C GLU A 59 3.88 32.67 -4.30
N GLN A 60 4.86 33.49 -3.96
CA GLN A 60 5.53 34.43 -4.88
C GLN A 60 6.74 33.83 -5.62
N GLY A 61 7.12 32.60 -5.30
CA GLY A 61 8.28 31.92 -5.93
C GLY A 61 9.60 32.43 -5.36
N ARG A 62 9.56 32.92 -4.12
CA ARG A 62 10.68 33.43 -3.35
C ARG A 62 10.89 32.55 -2.12
N GLY A 63 12.09 32.58 -1.58
CA GLY A 63 12.47 31.64 -0.51
C GLY A 63 12.74 30.26 -1.10
N GLY A 64 13.74 29.56 -0.57
CA GLY A 64 14.19 28.28 -1.10
C GLY A 64 13.13 27.17 -1.06
N ALA A 65 13.50 25.99 -1.55
CA ALA A 65 12.62 24.84 -1.58
C ALA A 65 12.08 24.49 -0.17
N PRO A 66 10.76 24.29 -0.01
CA PRO A 66 10.17 23.89 1.27
C PRO A 66 10.61 22.47 1.65
N SER A 67 10.73 22.16 2.95
CA SER A 67 10.99 20.78 3.37
C SER A 67 9.76 19.90 3.19
N ALA A 68 9.95 18.58 3.14
CA ALA A 68 8.86 17.60 3.05
C ALA A 68 7.85 17.75 4.21
N ASP A 69 8.34 17.97 5.43
CA ASP A 69 7.49 18.21 6.60
C ASP A 69 6.63 19.47 6.45
N VAL A 70 7.18 20.54 5.88
CA VAL A 70 6.40 21.76 5.62
C VAL A 70 5.35 21.52 4.54
N LEU A 71 5.67 20.79 3.47
CA LEU A 71 4.69 20.43 2.44
C LEU A 71 3.57 19.54 3.00
N ASP A 72 3.88 18.64 3.93
CA ASP A 72 2.88 17.83 4.63
C ASP A 72 1.95 18.69 5.49
N ARG A 73 2.50 19.67 6.21
CA ARG A 73 1.71 20.63 7.00
C ARG A 73 0.83 21.50 6.11
N ILE A 74 1.35 21.97 4.97
CA ILE A 74 0.58 22.72 3.97
C ILE A 74 -0.52 21.87 3.35
N SER A 75 -0.24 20.61 3.00
CA SER A 75 -1.22 19.68 2.43
C SER A 75 -2.40 19.48 3.39
N ARG A 76 -2.13 19.27 4.68
CA ARG A 76 -3.16 19.17 5.72
C ARG A 76 -3.91 20.49 5.93
N ALA A 77 -3.19 21.61 5.96
CA ALA A 77 -3.80 22.93 6.12
C ALA A 77 -4.78 23.26 4.99
N LEU A 78 -4.45 22.85 3.77
CA LEU A 78 -5.27 23.03 2.58
C LEU A 78 -6.27 21.89 2.31
N MET A 79 -6.37 20.90 3.21
CA MET A 79 -7.28 19.75 3.06
C MET A 79 -7.10 19.03 1.71
N LEU A 80 -5.87 18.93 1.22
CA LEU A 80 -5.58 18.28 -0.06
C LEU A 80 -5.92 16.78 0.02
N THR A 81 -6.51 16.27 -1.04
CA THR A 81 -6.60 14.83 -1.30
C THR A 81 -5.22 14.20 -1.48
N ASP A 82 -5.11 12.88 -1.41
CA ASP A 82 -3.81 12.20 -1.56
C ASP A 82 -3.17 12.47 -2.94
N ILE A 83 -3.97 12.50 -4.01
CA ILE A 83 -3.51 12.84 -5.37
C ILE A 83 -3.00 14.29 -5.45
N GLU A 84 -3.69 15.21 -4.79
CA GLU A 84 -3.28 16.63 -4.74
C GLU A 84 -2.00 16.82 -3.91
N ARG A 85 -1.85 16.07 -2.82
CA ARG A 85 -0.61 16.01 -2.03
C ARG A 85 0.54 15.45 -2.87
N GLU A 86 0.34 14.38 -3.62
CA GLU A 86 1.35 13.85 -4.54
C GLU A 86 1.77 14.89 -5.58
N HIS A 87 0.78 15.55 -6.19
CA HIS A 87 1.06 16.61 -7.16
C HIS A 87 1.88 17.74 -6.53
N LEU A 88 1.50 18.21 -5.33
CA LEU A 88 2.23 19.25 -4.58
C LEU A 88 3.70 18.87 -4.37
N PHE A 89 3.95 17.62 -3.96
CA PHE A 89 5.30 17.12 -3.72
C PHE A 89 6.11 16.99 -5.01
N LEU A 90 5.50 16.53 -6.11
CA LEU A 90 6.16 16.44 -7.41
C LEU A 90 6.56 17.81 -7.95
N ILE A 91 5.67 18.81 -7.90
CA ILE A 91 5.98 20.16 -8.41
C ILE A 91 6.94 20.94 -7.49
N SER A 92 7.06 20.56 -6.21
CA SER A 92 7.90 21.27 -5.25
C SER A 92 9.28 20.63 -5.04
N LEU A 93 9.35 19.31 -4.97
CA LEU A 93 10.58 18.56 -4.63
C LEU A 93 11.01 17.58 -5.73
N GLY A 94 10.21 17.40 -6.79
CA GLY A 94 10.50 16.43 -7.85
C GLY A 94 10.40 14.97 -7.39
N ARG A 95 9.75 14.69 -6.27
CA ARG A 95 9.58 13.35 -5.71
C ARG A 95 8.21 13.20 -5.05
N LEU A 96 7.73 11.97 -4.92
CA LEU A 96 6.51 11.66 -4.19
C LEU A 96 6.68 11.91 -2.68
N PRO A 97 5.59 12.18 -1.95
CA PRO A 97 5.64 12.24 -0.50
C PRO A 97 6.02 10.89 0.10
N GLU A 98 6.51 10.91 1.35
CA GLU A 98 6.62 9.68 2.12
C GLU A 98 5.24 9.04 2.28
N VAL A 99 5.16 7.77 1.89
CA VAL A 99 4.00 6.91 2.12
C VAL A 99 3.98 6.56 3.60
N ARG A 100 2.85 6.79 4.25
CA ARG A 100 2.61 6.31 5.62
C ARG A 100 1.51 5.30 5.56
N TYR A 101 1.76 4.11 6.09
CA TYR A 101 0.75 3.07 6.15
C TYR A 101 -0.45 3.56 6.95
N ARG A 102 -1.64 3.45 6.38
CA ARG A 102 -2.91 3.63 7.08
C ARG A 102 -3.70 2.34 6.94
N LYS A 103 -3.99 1.72 8.08
CA LYS A 103 -4.82 0.52 8.08
C LYS A 103 -6.27 0.91 7.85
N GLU A 104 -6.79 0.61 6.66
CA GLU A 104 -8.22 0.66 6.38
C GLU A 104 -8.81 -0.75 6.45
N GLU A 105 -9.97 -0.88 7.10
CA GLU A 105 -10.58 -2.20 7.33
C GLU A 105 -11.27 -2.73 6.08
N GLY A 106 -10.94 -3.98 5.73
CA GLY A 106 -11.64 -4.77 4.73
C GLY A 106 -11.44 -4.32 3.28
N VAL A 107 -12.23 -4.95 2.40
CA VAL A 107 -12.30 -4.66 0.97
C VAL A 107 -13.70 -4.21 0.59
N THR A 108 -13.81 -3.45 -0.50
CA THR A 108 -15.13 -3.08 -1.02
C THR A 108 -15.85 -4.29 -1.63
N PRO A 109 -17.20 -4.33 -1.66
CA PRO A 109 -17.93 -5.41 -2.32
C PRO A 109 -17.59 -5.56 -3.81
N ARG A 110 -17.27 -4.44 -4.49
CA ARG A 110 -16.83 -4.46 -5.90
C ARG A 110 -15.52 -5.22 -6.08
N LEU A 111 -14.57 -5.01 -5.16
CA LEU A 111 -13.28 -5.67 -5.19
C LEU A 111 -13.40 -7.17 -4.82
N GLN A 112 -14.31 -7.53 -3.92
CA GLN A 112 -14.65 -8.94 -3.68
C GLN A 112 -15.25 -9.60 -4.93
N GLY A 113 -16.14 -8.91 -5.66
CA GLY A 113 -16.69 -9.44 -6.91
C GLY A 113 -15.63 -9.72 -7.99
N VAL A 114 -14.53 -8.96 -8.01
CA VAL A 114 -13.38 -9.26 -8.89
C VAL A 114 -12.70 -10.57 -8.47
N LEU A 115 -12.49 -10.79 -7.17
CA LEU A 115 -11.92 -12.05 -6.68
C LEU A 115 -12.79 -13.26 -7.05
N ASP A 116 -14.10 -13.13 -6.84
CA ASP A 116 -15.05 -14.22 -7.10
C ASP A 116 -15.10 -14.58 -8.60
N ALA A 117 -14.94 -13.58 -9.48
CA ALA A 117 -14.89 -13.79 -10.93
C ALA A 117 -13.62 -14.52 -11.42
N LEU A 118 -12.59 -14.65 -10.58
CA LEU A 118 -11.35 -15.35 -10.93
C LEU A 118 -11.42 -16.86 -10.71
N ASP A 119 -12.49 -17.41 -10.11
CA ASP A 119 -12.66 -18.86 -10.01
C ASP A 119 -12.50 -19.53 -11.41
N PRO A 120 -11.70 -20.60 -11.56
CA PRO A 120 -11.12 -21.44 -10.51
C PRO A 120 -9.70 -21.02 -10.04
N CYS A 121 -9.15 -19.88 -10.46
CA CYS A 121 -7.83 -19.42 -10.01
C CYS A 121 -7.91 -18.96 -8.55
N PRO A 122 -7.14 -19.55 -7.60
CA PRO A 122 -7.07 -19.05 -6.24
C PRO A 122 -6.60 -17.59 -6.21
N ALA A 123 -7.39 -16.71 -5.60
CA ALA A 123 -7.07 -15.30 -5.49
C ALA A 123 -7.33 -14.79 -4.07
N LEU A 124 -6.44 -13.91 -3.59
CA LEU A 124 -6.56 -13.27 -2.29
C LEU A 124 -6.09 -11.83 -2.33
N ILE A 125 -6.56 -11.05 -1.36
CA ILE A 125 -6.08 -9.69 -1.09
C ILE A 125 -5.44 -9.70 0.29
N ARG A 126 -4.27 -9.08 0.36
CA ARG A 126 -3.52 -8.90 1.60
C ARG A 126 -3.07 -7.46 1.77
N THR A 127 -2.91 -7.06 3.02
CA THR A 127 -2.37 -5.75 3.39
C THR A 127 -0.86 -5.65 3.14
N ALA A 128 -0.29 -4.47 3.32
CA ALA A 128 1.15 -4.23 3.31
C ALA A 128 1.94 -5.09 4.33
N ILE A 129 1.30 -5.47 5.43
CA ILE A 129 1.88 -6.39 6.43
C ILE A 129 1.53 -7.86 6.16
N TRP A 130 0.96 -8.13 4.99
CA TRP A 130 0.56 -9.45 4.49
C TRP A 130 -0.50 -10.17 5.34
N ASP A 131 -1.33 -9.40 6.05
CA ASP A 131 -2.59 -9.90 6.59
C ASP A 131 -3.59 -10.09 5.45
N VAL A 132 -4.17 -11.27 5.33
CA VAL A 132 -5.18 -11.62 4.33
C VAL A 132 -6.53 -11.06 4.77
N VAL A 133 -7.09 -10.18 3.94
CA VAL A 133 -8.33 -9.44 4.23
C VAL A 133 -9.51 -9.85 3.35
N ALA A 134 -9.26 -10.50 2.22
CA ALA A 134 -10.27 -11.05 1.33
C ALA A 134 -9.71 -12.18 0.48
N TRP A 135 -10.57 -13.08 -0.01
CA TRP A 135 -10.19 -14.24 -0.81
C TRP A 135 -11.42 -14.77 -1.57
N ASN A 136 -11.18 -15.50 -2.66
CA ASN A 136 -12.24 -16.23 -3.35
C ASN A 136 -12.35 -17.68 -2.86
N ARG A 137 -13.37 -18.39 -3.36
CA ARG A 137 -13.64 -19.78 -2.99
C ARG A 137 -12.50 -20.72 -3.39
N ALA A 138 -11.90 -20.52 -4.56
CA ALA A 138 -10.70 -21.27 -4.96
C ALA A 138 -9.56 -21.14 -3.95
N ALA A 139 -9.31 -19.96 -3.37
CA ALA A 139 -8.30 -19.77 -2.33
C ALA A 139 -8.65 -20.49 -1.02
N THR A 140 -9.92 -20.58 -0.64
CA THR A 140 -10.36 -21.36 0.52
C THR A 140 -9.99 -22.83 0.39
N VAL A 141 -10.25 -23.42 -0.78
CA VAL A 141 -10.00 -24.85 -1.03
C VAL A 141 -8.51 -25.12 -1.18
N LEU A 142 -7.78 -24.29 -1.94
CA LEU A 142 -6.41 -24.60 -2.35
C LEU A 142 -5.33 -24.12 -1.37
N LEU A 143 -5.62 -23.07 -0.60
CA LEU A 143 -4.62 -22.44 0.27
C LEU A 143 -4.96 -22.68 1.74
N THR A 144 -6.03 -22.04 2.22
CA THR A 144 -6.45 -22.07 3.63
C THR A 144 -7.87 -21.55 3.73
N ASP A 145 -8.69 -22.18 4.58
CA ASP A 145 -9.97 -21.60 4.97
C ASP A 145 -9.74 -20.43 5.94
N TYR A 146 -9.48 -19.26 5.39
CA TYR A 146 -9.29 -18.03 6.16
C TYR A 146 -10.56 -17.63 6.92
N GLY A 147 -11.75 -18.06 6.47
CA GLY A 147 -13.02 -17.75 7.11
C GLY A 147 -13.16 -18.41 8.49
N ALA A 148 -12.59 -19.61 8.64
CA ALA A 148 -12.54 -20.33 9.90
C ALA A 148 -11.55 -19.75 10.93
N LEU A 149 -10.68 -18.81 10.53
CA LEU A 149 -9.64 -18.24 11.39
C LEU A 149 -10.01 -16.84 11.87
N PRO A 150 -9.64 -16.45 13.11
CA PRO A 150 -9.74 -15.06 13.55
C PRO A 150 -8.91 -14.12 12.66
N PRO A 151 -9.35 -12.87 12.37
CA PRO A 151 -8.63 -11.94 11.50
C PRO A 151 -7.14 -11.76 11.82
N LYS A 152 -6.79 -11.70 13.11
CA LYS A 152 -5.40 -11.55 13.59
C LYS A 152 -4.47 -12.72 13.26
N GLU A 153 -5.03 -13.88 12.93
CA GLU A 153 -4.29 -15.11 12.60
C GLU A 153 -4.11 -15.30 11.09
N ARG A 154 -4.80 -14.50 10.27
CA ARG A 154 -4.78 -14.59 8.80
C ARG A 154 -3.55 -13.88 8.22
N ASN A 155 -2.34 -14.33 8.52
CA ASN A 155 -1.12 -13.71 8.01
C ASN A 155 -0.27 -14.71 7.21
N VAL A 156 0.13 -14.31 6.00
CA VAL A 156 0.87 -15.19 5.07
C VAL A 156 2.19 -15.67 5.68
N LEU A 157 2.94 -14.81 6.37
CA LEU A 157 4.20 -15.21 7.00
C LEU A 157 3.97 -16.16 8.17
N ARG A 158 2.92 -15.93 8.98
CA ARG A 158 2.56 -16.88 10.05
C ARG A 158 2.23 -18.26 9.49
N PHE A 159 1.49 -18.33 8.38
CA PHE A 159 1.22 -19.60 7.72
C PHE A 159 2.49 -20.30 7.25
N ILE A 160 3.38 -19.59 6.54
CA ILE A 160 4.60 -20.20 6.00
C ILE A 160 5.56 -20.68 7.09
N PHE A 161 5.71 -19.92 8.19
CA PHE A 161 6.72 -20.20 9.20
C PHE A 161 6.22 -20.93 10.45
N LEU A 162 4.93 -20.82 10.78
CA LEU A 162 4.38 -21.33 12.04
C LEU A 162 3.33 -22.44 11.86
N ASP A 163 2.75 -22.65 10.67
CA ASP A 163 1.82 -23.74 10.41
C ASP A 163 2.53 -24.95 9.75
N PRO A 164 2.69 -26.08 10.47
CA PRO A 164 3.36 -27.26 9.92
C PRO A 164 2.67 -27.84 8.67
N ARG A 165 1.35 -27.66 8.54
CA ARG A 165 0.57 -28.18 7.39
C ARG A 165 0.90 -27.38 6.14
N VAL A 166 0.99 -26.06 6.26
CA VAL A 166 1.35 -25.17 5.15
C VAL A 166 2.79 -25.42 4.71
N ARG A 167 3.69 -25.65 5.67
CA ARG A 167 5.07 -26.06 5.40
C ARG A 167 5.14 -27.37 4.62
N ALA A 168 4.42 -28.40 5.06
CA ALA A 168 4.39 -29.70 4.40
C ALA A 168 3.76 -29.66 2.98
N ALA A 169 2.83 -28.73 2.75
CA ALA A 169 2.19 -28.52 1.45
C ALA A 169 3.13 -27.88 0.42
N GLN A 170 4.23 -27.22 0.83
CA GLN A 170 5.18 -26.65 -0.13
C GLN A 170 6.04 -27.75 -0.77
N TYR A 171 6.28 -27.64 -2.08
CA TYR A 171 7.22 -28.54 -2.76
C TYR A 171 8.66 -28.30 -2.30
N ASP A 172 9.10 -27.05 -2.34
CA ASP A 172 10.37 -26.56 -1.83
C ASP A 172 10.10 -25.40 -0.87
N TRP A 173 9.92 -25.73 0.41
CA TRP A 173 9.58 -24.76 1.43
C TRP A 173 10.67 -23.71 1.63
N GLU A 174 11.96 -24.08 1.55
CA GLU A 174 13.05 -23.15 1.83
C GLU A 174 13.11 -22.05 0.78
N SER A 175 13.03 -22.41 -0.51
CA SER A 175 12.99 -21.42 -1.59
C SER A 175 11.78 -20.49 -1.47
N VAL A 176 10.60 -21.03 -1.13
CA VAL A 176 9.40 -20.23 -0.89
C VAL A 176 9.58 -19.29 0.29
N ALA A 177 10.09 -19.80 1.42
CA ALA A 177 10.33 -19.05 2.66
C ALA A 177 11.30 -17.87 2.43
N ARG A 178 12.41 -18.10 1.74
CA ARG A 178 13.36 -17.03 1.38
C ARG A 178 12.72 -15.98 0.48
N PHE A 179 11.98 -16.42 -0.54
CA PHE A 179 11.28 -15.50 -1.44
C PHE A 179 10.27 -14.63 -0.70
N VAL A 180 9.42 -15.22 0.16
CA VAL A 180 8.40 -14.45 0.87
C VAL A 180 9.00 -13.44 1.84
N VAL A 181 10.09 -13.78 2.53
CA VAL A 181 10.79 -12.84 3.43
C VAL A 181 11.37 -11.67 2.63
N ALA A 182 12.06 -11.96 1.54
CA ALA A 182 12.68 -10.95 0.70
C ALA A 182 11.66 -9.99 0.06
N ALA A 183 10.50 -10.52 -0.37
CA ALA A 183 9.44 -9.71 -0.95
C ALA A 183 8.65 -8.92 0.09
N PHE A 184 8.31 -9.54 1.22
CA PHE A 184 7.61 -8.86 2.32
C PHE A 184 8.35 -7.60 2.77
N ARG A 185 9.68 -7.67 2.85
CA ARG A 185 10.51 -6.53 3.21
C ARG A 185 10.36 -5.35 2.25
N VAL A 186 10.38 -5.63 0.95
CA VAL A 186 10.24 -4.60 -0.09
C VAL A 186 8.83 -4.00 -0.05
N ASP A 187 7.80 -4.84 0.07
CA ASP A 187 6.41 -4.40 0.12
C ASP A 187 6.13 -3.53 1.36
N ALA A 188 6.59 -3.98 2.54
CA ALA A 188 6.48 -3.25 3.80
C ALA A 188 7.17 -1.88 3.73
N ALA A 189 8.38 -1.82 3.16
CA ALA A 189 9.13 -0.58 3.01
C ALA A 189 8.43 0.39 2.05
N ARG A 190 7.92 -0.11 0.91
CA ARG A 190 7.19 0.70 -0.08
C ARG A 190 5.90 1.29 0.50
N ALA A 191 5.21 0.54 1.34
CA ALA A 191 3.99 1.01 2.02
C ALA A 191 4.27 1.91 3.24
N GLY A 192 5.53 2.10 3.63
CA GLY A 192 5.90 2.85 4.83
C GLY A 192 5.36 2.23 6.12
N ALA A 193 5.24 0.89 6.16
CA ALA A 193 4.64 0.13 7.27
C ALA A 193 5.69 -0.36 8.30
N ALA A 194 6.82 0.33 8.44
CA ALA A 194 7.96 -0.15 9.22
C ALA A 194 7.60 -0.39 10.70
N ALA A 195 6.80 0.50 11.30
CA ALA A 195 6.39 0.39 12.70
C ALA A 195 5.36 -0.74 12.91
N GLU A 196 4.48 -0.95 11.93
CA GLU A 196 3.41 -1.95 11.97
C GLU A 196 3.94 -3.37 11.74
N VAL A 197 5.06 -3.49 11.02
CA VAL A 197 5.74 -4.76 10.75
C VAL A 197 6.54 -5.25 11.96
N GLU A 198 7.06 -4.34 12.79
CA GLU A 198 7.96 -4.69 13.90
C GLU A 198 7.38 -5.74 14.87
N PRO A 199 6.12 -5.65 15.34
CA PRO A 199 5.54 -6.68 16.21
C PRO A 199 5.48 -8.07 15.56
N LEU A 200 5.14 -8.14 14.26
CA LEU A 200 5.08 -9.39 13.51
C LEU A 200 6.47 -10.00 13.34
N VAL A 201 7.47 -9.19 12.94
CA VAL A 201 8.85 -9.63 12.80
C VAL A 201 9.39 -10.14 14.13
N ASN A 202 9.15 -9.41 15.22
CA ASN A 202 9.57 -9.81 16.56
C ASN A 202 8.91 -11.12 17.02
N GLU A 203 7.65 -11.35 16.69
CA GLU A 203 6.99 -12.63 16.92
C GLU A 203 7.66 -13.76 16.12
N LEU A 204 7.81 -13.59 14.81
CA LEU A 204 8.31 -14.63 13.91
C LEU A 204 9.78 -14.98 14.22
N CYS A 205 10.62 -13.98 14.50
CA CYS A 205 12.01 -14.18 14.93
C CYS A 205 12.12 -14.99 16.23
N ARG A 206 11.15 -14.86 17.15
CA ARG A 206 11.13 -15.64 18.40
C ARG A 206 10.64 -17.07 18.20
N LYS A 207 9.71 -17.28 17.27
CA LYS A 207 9.02 -18.57 17.08
C LYS A 207 9.62 -19.45 15.98
N SER A 208 10.38 -18.89 15.04
CA SER A 208 11.03 -19.63 13.96
C SER A 208 12.50 -19.23 13.81
N PRO A 209 13.44 -20.13 14.17
CA PRO A 209 14.86 -19.93 13.91
C PRO A 209 15.18 -19.71 12.42
N GLU A 210 14.45 -20.36 11.52
CA GLU A 210 14.62 -20.19 10.08
C GLU A 210 14.18 -18.79 9.62
N PHE A 211 13.06 -18.27 10.13
CA PHE A 211 12.66 -16.89 9.85
C PHE A 211 13.73 -15.90 10.33
N LEU A 212 14.26 -16.10 11.55
CA LEU A 212 15.31 -15.25 12.10
C LEU A 212 16.56 -15.24 11.22
N ALA A 213 16.99 -16.42 10.72
CA ALA A 213 18.12 -16.52 9.81
C ALA A 213 17.86 -15.78 8.49
N MET A 214 16.74 -16.07 7.82
CA MET A 214 16.39 -15.44 6.54
C MET A 214 16.17 -13.92 6.67
N TRP A 215 15.62 -13.47 7.82
CA TRP A 215 15.46 -12.04 8.09
C TRP A 215 16.81 -11.32 8.28
N ARG A 216 17.81 -12.00 8.86
CA ARG A 216 19.17 -11.46 9.03
C ARG A 216 19.98 -11.40 7.74
N ASP A 217 19.68 -12.26 6.77
CA ASP A 217 20.37 -12.27 5.46
C ASP A 217 20.11 -10.96 4.68
N ASN A 218 19.05 -10.22 5.03
CA ASN A 218 18.66 -8.94 4.41
C ASN A 218 18.43 -8.99 2.88
N ASP A 219 18.15 -10.17 2.34
CA ASP A 219 17.80 -10.33 0.93
C ASP A 219 16.57 -9.49 0.56
N VAL A 220 16.60 -8.94 -0.66
CA VAL A 220 15.51 -8.18 -1.24
C VAL A 220 15.14 -8.74 -2.60
N ARG A 221 13.85 -9.01 -2.80
CA ARG A 221 13.27 -9.44 -4.08
C ARG A 221 11.94 -8.73 -4.24
N THR A 222 11.48 -8.53 -5.47
CA THR A 222 10.16 -7.97 -5.73
C THR A 222 9.14 -9.08 -5.94
N HIS A 223 7.93 -8.92 -5.40
CA HIS A 223 6.78 -9.66 -5.90
C HIS A 223 6.50 -9.19 -7.33
N GLY A 224 6.28 -10.13 -8.24
CA GLY A 224 5.95 -9.85 -9.63
C GLY A 224 5.23 -11.06 -10.20
N GLU A 225 6.00 -11.93 -10.83
CA GLU A 225 5.52 -13.16 -11.42
C GLU A 225 6.44 -14.33 -11.03
N GLY A 226 5.89 -15.53 -10.95
CA GLY A 226 6.71 -16.72 -10.73
C GLY A 226 5.90 -18.01 -10.65
N ALA A 227 6.61 -19.13 -10.60
CA ALA A 227 5.99 -20.44 -10.44
C ALA A 227 5.81 -20.80 -8.97
N LYS A 228 4.70 -21.46 -8.64
CA LYS A 228 4.41 -22.03 -7.32
C LYS A 228 3.89 -23.46 -7.48
N HIS A 229 4.40 -24.35 -6.66
CA HIS A 229 3.99 -25.75 -6.63
C HIS A 229 3.37 -26.07 -5.26
N ILE A 230 2.14 -26.56 -5.26
CA ILE A 230 1.40 -26.89 -4.04
C ILE A 230 1.05 -28.37 -4.05
N LYS A 231 1.37 -29.07 -2.96
CA LYS A 231 0.92 -30.44 -2.70
C LYS A 231 -0.43 -30.39 -2.01
N HIS A 232 -1.50 -30.46 -2.80
CA HIS A 232 -2.86 -30.49 -2.27
C HIS A 232 -3.19 -31.90 -1.74
N PRO A 233 -3.78 -32.04 -0.53
CA PRO A 233 -4.02 -33.35 0.08
C PRO A 233 -4.93 -34.27 -0.73
N VAL A 234 -5.82 -33.71 -1.57
CA VAL A 234 -6.76 -34.47 -2.39
C VAL A 234 -6.39 -34.48 -3.87
N LEU A 235 -5.82 -33.38 -4.39
CA LEU A 235 -5.59 -33.22 -5.83
C LEU A 235 -4.14 -33.55 -6.24
N GLY A 236 -3.28 -33.85 -5.27
CA GLY A 236 -1.86 -34.08 -5.48
C GLY A 236 -1.11 -32.78 -5.80
N LEU A 237 -0.03 -32.90 -6.57
CA LEU A 237 0.77 -31.75 -6.97
C LEU A 237 0.02 -30.91 -8.02
N LEU A 238 -0.06 -29.61 -7.74
CA LEU A 238 -0.60 -28.59 -8.63
C LEU A 238 0.46 -27.52 -8.87
N SER A 239 0.53 -27.06 -10.11
CA SER A 239 1.46 -26.02 -10.54
C SER A 239 0.69 -24.74 -10.86
N PHE A 240 1.26 -23.61 -10.46
CA PHE A 240 0.68 -22.30 -10.66
C PHE A 240 1.72 -21.31 -11.14
N GLU A 241 1.29 -20.37 -11.95
CA GLU A 241 1.96 -19.08 -12.13
C GLU A 241 1.23 -18.07 -11.24
N TYR A 242 1.95 -17.32 -10.42
CA TYR A 242 1.33 -16.28 -9.61
C TYR A 242 1.65 -14.90 -10.17
N SER A 243 0.70 -13.98 -10.01
CA SER A 243 0.86 -12.57 -10.34
C SER A 243 0.36 -11.71 -9.19
N ALA A 244 1.05 -10.60 -8.92
CA ALA A 244 0.67 -9.65 -7.88
C ALA A 244 0.29 -8.29 -8.48
N PHE A 245 -0.82 -7.73 -7.98
CA PHE A 245 -1.40 -6.47 -8.46
C PHE A 245 -1.60 -5.52 -7.28
N GLN A 246 -1.28 -4.25 -7.47
CA GLN A 246 -1.61 -3.21 -6.50
C GLN A 246 -3.05 -2.72 -6.73
N VAL A 247 -3.76 -2.42 -5.65
CA VAL A 247 -5.13 -1.90 -5.74
C VAL A 247 -5.07 -0.38 -5.81
N ASP A 248 -5.51 0.19 -6.93
CA ASP A 248 -5.56 1.65 -7.09
C ASP A 248 -6.50 2.29 -6.05
N GLY A 249 -6.09 3.42 -5.48
CA GLY A 249 -6.78 4.08 -4.37
C GLY A 249 -6.71 3.34 -3.01
N ARG A 250 -6.10 2.15 -2.94
CA ARG A 250 -5.84 1.39 -1.71
C ARG A 250 -4.40 0.85 -1.72
N PRO A 251 -3.39 1.74 -1.61
CA PRO A 251 -1.98 1.34 -1.68
C PRO A 251 -1.54 0.45 -0.51
N ASP A 252 -2.38 0.32 0.51
CA ASP A 252 -2.22 -0.63 1.60
C ASP A 252 -2.57 -2.07 1.20
N LEU A 253 -3.21 -2.29 0.04
CA LEU A 253 -3.70 -3.59 -0.43
C LEU A 253 -2.98 -4.07 -1.70
N SER A 254 -2.68 -5.36 -1.72
CA SER A 254 -2.23 -6.08 -2.91
C SER A 254 -3.08 -7.33 -3.14
N MET A 255 -3.41 -7.60 -4.40
CA MET A 255 -4.07 -8.83 -4.84
C MET A 255 -3.03 -9.79 -5.38
N VAL A 256 -3.13 -11.07 -5.00
CA VAL A 256 -2.30 -12.14 -5.54
C VAL A 256 -3.24 -13.17 -6.17
N VAL A 257 -2.96 -13.50 -7.44
CA VAL A 257 -3.70 -14.50 -8.20
C VAL A 257 -2.77 -15.65 -8.52
N TYR A 258 -3.23 -16.88 -8.32
CA TYR A 258 -2.52 -18.10 -8.68
C TYR A 258 -3.21 -18.74 -9.90
N ASN A 259 -2.68 -18.50 -11.09
CA ASN A 259 -3.16 -19.09 -12.33
C ASN A 259 -2.67 -20.53 -12.44
N PRO A 260 -3.54 -21.54 -12.60
CA PRO A 260 -3.12 -22.92 -12.83
C PRO A 260 -2.25 -23.00 -14.08
N ALA A 261 -1.09 -23.67 -13.99
CA ALA A 261 -0.12 -23.73 -15.08
C ALA A 261 -0.63 -24.56 -16.28
N THR A 262 -1.62 -25.43 -16.05
CA THR A 262 -2.21 -26.27 -17.08
C THR A 262 -3.73 -26.29 -17.03
N ALA A 263 -4.37 -26.61 -18.15
CA ALA A 263 -5.81 -26.81 -18.21
C ALA A 263 -6.29 -27.98 -17.33
N GLU A 264 -5.44 -28.99 -17.12
CA GLU A 264 -5.69 -30.12 -16.23
C GLU A 264 -5.71 -29.68 -14.76
N ASP A 265 -4.75 -28.85 -14.33
CA ASP A 265 -4.76 -28.25 -12.99
C ASP A 265 -6.04 -27.45 -12.76
N ALA A 266 -6.43 -26.62 -13.73
CA ALA A 266 -7.67 -25.85 -13.65
C ALA A 266 -8.93 -26.74 -13.57
N ALA A 267 -8.97 -27.85 -14.32
CA ALA A 267 -10.07 -28.80 -14.26
C ALA A 267 -10.15 -29.52 -12.90
N ARG A 268 -9.00 -29.93 -12.35
CA ARG A 268 -8.90 -30.53 -11.01
C ARG A 268 -9.36 -29.58 -9.91
N ILE A 269 -9.10 -28.28 -10.03
CA ILE A 269 -9.58 -27.29 -9.05
C ILE A 269 -11.10 -27.14 -9.16
N ARG A 270 -11.64 -27.04 -10.39
CA ARG A 270 -13.09 -26.93 -10.62
C ARG A 270 -13.87 -28.08 -9.98
N SER A 271 -13.34 -29.31 -9.99
CA SER A 271 -14.04 -30.45 -9.39
C SER A 271 -14.23 -30.34 -7.87
N LEU A 272 -13.45 -29.51 -7.18
CA LEU A 272 -13.64 -29.21 -5.75
C LEU A 272 -14.53 -27.99 -5.50
N LEU A 273 -14.78 -27.17 -6.52
CA LEU A 273 -15.62 -25.98 -6.41
C LEU A 273 -17.11 -26.29 -6.62
N GLY A 274 -17.45 -27.45 -7.19
CA GLY A 274 -18.83 -27.81 -7.52
C GLY A 274 -19.23 -27.27 -8.88
#